data_AF-A0A7J3LM26-F1
#
_entry.id   AF-A0A7J3LM26-F1
#
_cell.length_a   1.000
_cell.length_b   1.000
_cell.length_c   1.000
_cell.angle_alpha   90.00
_cell.angle_beta   90.00
_cell.angle_gamma   90.00
#
_symmetry.space_group_name_H-M   'P 1'
#
loop_
_entity.id
_entity.type
_entity.pdbx_description
1 polymer ?
#
loop_
_entity_poly.entity_id
_entity_poly.type
_entity_poly.pdbx_seq_one_letter_code
_entity_poly.pdbx_strand_id
1 'polypeptide(L)' 'MKDEQVTEKLDCAHAIMQMFRYNYGNSWAPEAFILGRSRLWNQTFNDLLKQGIIERRKTFHGYQYRWKAAFP' A
#
# COMPACT_ATOMS: atom_id res chain seq x y z
N MET A 1 16.59 -17.96 6.61
CA MET A 1 15.44 -18.11 5.68
C MET A 1 14.14 -17.49 6.19
N LYS A 2 13.72 -17.67 7.45
CA LYS A 2 12.52 -16.96 7.96
C LYS A 2 12.74 -15.46 8.11
N ASP A 3 13.92 -15.06 8.58
CA ASP A 3 14.24 -13.64 8.84
C ASP A 3 14.34 -12.81 7.55
N GLU A 4 14.82 -13.41 6.47
CA GLU A 4 15.00 -12.75 5.18
C GLU A 4 13.65 -12.38 4.53
N GLN A 5 12.66 -13.28 4.59
CA GLN A 5 11.30 -13.01 4.11
C GLN A 5 10.59 -11.94 4.94
N VAL A 6 10.89 -11.85 6.24
CA VAL A 6 10.34 -10.81 7.12
C VAL A 6 10.91 -9.44 6.71
N THR A 7 12.22 -9.36 6.47
CA THR A 7 12.89 -8.14 6.01
C THR A 7 12.35 -7.66 4.67
N GLU A 8 12.24 -8.54 3.67
CA GLU A 8 11.69 -8.19 2.35
C GLU A 8 10.27 -7.62 2.42
N LYS A 9 9.44 -8.17 3.32
CA LYS A 9 8.07 -7.68 3.52
C LYS A 9 8.04 -6.31 4.19
N LEU A 10 8.94 -6.05 5.15
CA LEU A 10 9.09 -4.75 5.79
C LEU A 10 9.57 -3.69 4.79
N ASP A 11 10.58 -4.02 3.98
CA ASP A 11 11.07 -3.15 2.91
C ASP A 11 9.97 -2.84 1.90
N CYS A 12 9.17 -3.84 1.55
CA CYS A 12 8.02 -3.66 0.66
C CYS A 12 6.95 -2.76 1.27
N ALA A 13 6.63 -2.93 2.56
CA ALA A 13 5.69 -2.07 3.28
C ALA A 13 6.19 -0.63 3.33
N HIS A 14 7.49 -0.44 3.57
CA HIS A 14 8.12 0.88 3.55
C HIS A 14 8.03 1.53 2.17
N ALA A 15 8.30 0.79 1.10
CA ALA A 15 8.15 1.28 -0.27
C ALA A 15 6.70 1.71 -0.59
N ILE A 16 5.70 0.95 -0.13
CA ILE A 16 4.27 1.29 -0.28
C ILE A 16 3.96 2.60 0.45
N MET A 17 4.40 2.73 1.69
CA MET A 17 4.21 3.94 2.48
C MET A 17 4.83 5.18 1.81
N GLN A 18 6.08 5.07 1.36
CA GLN A 18 6.77 6.17 0.67
C GLN A 18 6.05 6.55 -0.63
N MET A 19 5.54 5.57 -1.37
CA MET A 19 4.73 5.81 -2.57
C MET A 19 3.49 6.65 -2.26
N PHE A 20 2.75 6.33 -1.18
CA PHE A 20 1.63 7.16 -0.74
C PHE A 20 2.09 8.56 -0.33
N ARG A 21 3.13 8.66 0.51
CA ARG A 21 3.63 9.93 1.05
C ARG A 21 4.06 10.91 -0.05
N TYR A 22 4.86 10.45 -1.02
CA TYR A 22 5.45 11.33 -2.02
C TYR A 22 4.52 11.64 -3.19
N ASN A 23 3.69 10.69 -3.63
CA ASN A 23 2.86 10.88 -4.83
C ASN A 23 1.46 11.41 -4.50
N TYR A 24 0.93 11.11 -3.31
CA TYR A 24 -0.46 11.41 -2.97
C TYR A 24 -0.59 12.22 -1.68
N GLY A 25 0.34 12.09 -0.73
CA GLY A 25 0.25 12.71 0.59
C GLY A 25 -1.06 12.33 1.28
N ASN A 26 -1.95 13.31 1.45
CA ASN A 26 -3.29 13.11 2.03
C ASN A 26 -4.39 12.82 0.99
N SER A 27 -4.04 12.78 -0.29
CA SER A 27 -4.96 12.53 -1.40
C SER A 27 -5.25 11.06 -1.61
N TRP A 28 -6.31 10.77 -2.36
CA TRP A 28 -6.72 9.42 -2.72
C TRP A 28 -6.03 8.96 -4.01
N ALA A 29 -5.30 7.86 -3.93
CA ALA A 29 -4.62 7.22 -5.04
C ALA A 29 -5.57 6.32 -5.84
N PRO A 30 -5.57 6.37 -7.18
CA PRO A 30 -6.43 5.54 -8.02
C PRO A 30 -5.94 4.09 -8.10
N GLU A 31 -6.84 3.11 -8.24
CA GLU A 31 -6.48 1.67 -8.33
C GLU A 31 -5.40 1.32 -9.35
N ALA A 32 -5.23 2.14 -10.41
CA ALA A 32 -4.24 1.95 -11.46
C ALA A 32 -2.78 1.78 -10.96
N PHE A 33 -2.38 2.37 -9.82
CA PHE A 33 -0.99 2.23 -9.33
C PHE A 33 -0.63 0.81 -8.86
N ILE A 34 -1.64 -0.04 -8.65
CA ILE A 34 -1.51 -1.44 -8.22
C ILE A 34 -1.24 -2.36 -9.43
N LEU A 35 -1.59 -1.92 -10.64
CA LEU A 35 -1.42 -2.71 -11.85
C LEU A 35 0.08 -2.96 -12.13
N GLY A 36 0.42 -4.21 -12.47
CA GLY A 36 1.80 -4.61 -12.80
C GLY A 36 2.75 -4.74 -11.59
N ARG A 37 2.25 -4.62 -10.36
CA ARG A 37 3.08 -4.80 -9.15
C ARG A 37 3.40 -6.28 -8.90
N SER A 38 4.53 -6.52 -8.24
CA SER A 38 4.98 -7.87 -7.90
C SER A 38 4.02 -8.58 -6.93
N ARG A 39 4.07 -9.91 -6.87
CA ARG A 39 3.24 -10.70 -5.95
C ARG A 39 3.45 -10.30 -4.48
N LEU A 40 4.70 -10.10 -4.06
CA LEU A 40 5.04 -9.66 -2.70
C LEU A 40 4.43 -8.29 -2.40
N TRP A 41 4.50 -7.37 -3.36
CA TRP A 41 3.92 -6.04 -3.24
C TRP A 41 2.40 -6.12 -3.06
N ASN A 42 1.71 -6.89 -3.90
CA ASN A 42 0.26 -7.05 -3.81
C ASN A 42 -0.17 -7.72 -2.50
N GLN A 43 0.59 -8.71 -2.03
CA GLN A 43 0.32 -9.36 -0.75
C GLN A 43 0.49 -8.39 0.42
N THR A 44 1.60 -7.64 0.43
CA THR A 44 1.89 -6.66 1.48
C THR A 44 0.85 -5.53 1.49
N PHE A 45 0.47 -5.02 0.32
CA PHE A 45 -0.59 -4.02 0.19
C PHE A 45 -1.93 -4.51 0.75
N ASN A 46 -2.34 -5.75 0.41
CA ASN A 46 -3.59 -6.32 0.92
C ASN A 46 -3.54 -6.55 2.43
N ASP A 47 -2.39 -6.89 2.99
CA ASP A 47 -2.22 -7.03 4.44
C ASP A 47 -2.36 -5.66 5.13
N LEU A 48 -1.72 -4.61 4.60
CA LEU A 48 -1.87 -3.23 5.10
C LEU A 48 -3.31 -2.73 5.00
N LEU A 49 -4.05 -3.12 3.94
CA LEU A 49 -5.47 -2.83 3.78
C LEU A 49 -6.32 -3.54 4.85
N LYS A 50 -6.06 -4.83 5.10
CA LYS A 50 -6.75 -5.60 6.16
C LYS A 50 -6.47 -5.07 7.56
N GLN A 51 -5.25 -4.58 7.80
CA GLN A 51 -4.85 -3.94 9.06
C GLN A 51 -5.46 -2.54 9.25
N GLY A 52 -6.11 -1.98 8.23
CA GLY A 52 -6.68 -0.63 8.28
C GLY A 52 -5.65 0.50 8.20
N ILE A 53 -4.40 0.18 7.87
CA ILE A 53 -3.32 1.16 7.62
C ILE A 53 -3.58 1.90 6.31
N ILE A 54 -4.10 1.19 5.32
CA ILE A 54 -4.60 1.76 4.07
C ILE A 54 -6.13 1.76 4.13
N GLU A 55 -6.74 2.87 3.77
CA GLU A 55 -8.18 3.01 3.60
C GLU A 55 -8.54 2.83 2.13
N ARG A 56 -9.68 2.18 1.84
CA ARG A 56 -10.21 2.01 0.48
C ARG A 56 -11.62 2.58 0.41
N ARG A 57 -11.90 3.33 -0.66
CA ARG A 57 -13.26 3.77 -1.02
C ARG A 57 -13.62 3.36 -2.45
N LYS A 58 -14.92 3.14 -2.70
CA LYS A 58 -15.45 2.89 -4.04
C LYS A 58 -15.88 4.21 -4.69
N THR A 59 -15.54 4.38 -5.95
CA THR A 59 -15.91 5.54 -6.78
C THR A 59 -16.59 5.06 -8.06
N PHE A 60 -17.12 6.00 -8.86
CA PHE A 60 -17.67 5.69 -10.18
C PHE A 60 -16.62 5.09 -11.15
N HIS A 61 -15.34 5.43 -10.95
CA HIS A 61 -14.22 4.98 -11.78
C HIS A 61 -13.42 3.80 -11.20
N GLY A 62 -13.96 3.10 -10.20
CA GLY A 62 -13.28 1.98 -9.52
C GLY A 62 -12.89 2.30 -8.08
N TYR A 63 -11.86 1.63 -7.54
CA TYR A 63 -11.41 1.88 -6.18
C TYR A 63 -10.38 3.00 -6.08
N GLN A 64 -10.36 3.65 -4.92
CA GLN A 64 -9.31 4.57 -4.53
C GLN A 64 -8.82 4.23 -3.13
N TYR A 65 -7.55 4.57 -2.87
CA TYR A 65 -6.83 4.16 -1.67
C TYR A 65 -6.11 5.36 -1.04
N ARG A 66 -5.97 5.37 0.27
CA ARG A 66 -5.24 6.42 0.99
C ARG A 66 -4.53 5.84 2.19
N TRP A 67 -3.36 6.37 2.53
CA TRP A 67 -2.68 6.05 3.78
C TRP A 67 -3.43 6.68 4.96
N LYS A 68 -3.79 5.87 5.96
CA LYS A 68 -4.57 6.30 7.14
C LYS A 68 -3.72 6.36 8.41
N ALA A 69 -2.70 5.51 8.53
CA ALA A 69 -1.84 5.50 9.71
C ALA A 69 -0.95 6.76 9.78
N ALA A 70 -0.43 7.05 10.97
CA ALA A 70 0.63 8.04 11.08
C ALA A 70 1.85 7.56 10.25
N PHE A 71 2.52 8.50 9.58
CA PHE A 71 3.84 8.22 9.04
C PHE A 71 4.81 8.17 10.23
N PRO A 72 5.57 7.09 10.39
CA PRO A 72 6.68 7.07 11.33
C PRO A 72 7.77 8.08 10.94
#